data_AF-A0A838FM05-F1
#
_entry.id   AF-A0A838FM05-F1
#
_cell.length_a   1.000
_cell.length_b   1.000
_cell.length_c   1.000
_cell.angle_alpha   90.00
_cell.angle_beta   90.00
_cell.angle_gamma   90.00
#
_symmetry.space_group_name_H-M   'P 1'
#
loop_
_entity.id
_entity.type
_entity.pdbx_description
1 polymer ?
#
loop_
_entity_poly.entity_id
_entity_poly.type
_entity_poly.pdbx_seq_one_letter_code
_entity_poly.pdbx_strand_id
1 'polypeptide(L)'
;MRAGASFLLVLIFATFTHAQENYRVGITCQKKRLEVERIRGDTKRKVEEKWGYAITIANQSFKDVPDVQVDYIIFYKTAIPGRVENATRDKRSSGTKPVGLLKNNTSFVCETDPIDLTTTQLNANRYYVTGAKAIAKDVITGVKVRVKSGDQVIGEFADPPGLKSSEKWN
;
A
#
# COMPACT_ATOMS: atom_id res chain seq x y z
N MET A 1 7.43 -10.62 72.39
CA MET A 1 6.55 -11.09 71.29
C MET A 1 6.51 -10.00 70.22
N ARG A 2 6.81 -10.37 68.98
CA ARG A 2 7.10 -9.46 67.86
C ARG A 2 5.82 -8.84 67.30
N ALA A 3 5.78 -7.50 67.19
CA ALA A 3 4.78 -6.79 66.40
C ALA A 3 5.23 -6.76 64.94
N GLY A 4 4.49 -7.42 64.06
CA GLY A 4 4.72 -7.42 62.61
C GLY A 4 4.11 -6.17 61.99
N ALA A 5 4.95 -5.33 61.38
CA ALA A 5 4.50 -4.20 60.56
C ALA A 5 4.17 -4.71 59.15
N SER A 6 2.87 -4.74 58.82
CA SER A 6 2.40 -4.93 57.44
C SER A 6 2.62 -3.64 56.65
N PHE A 7 3.60 -3.65 55.75
CA PHE A 7 3.78 -2.61 54.75
C PHE A 7 2.81 -2.86 53.59
N LEU A 8 1.81 -2.00 53.45
CA LEU A 8 0.92 -1.97 52.30
C LEU A 8 1.61 -1.22 51.16
N LEU A 9 2.01 -1.94 50.11
CA LEU A 9 2.58 -1.36 48.89
C LEU A 9 1.44 -0.84 47.99
N VAL A 10 1.32 0.48 47.86
CA VAL A 10 0.37 1.11 46.93
C VAL A 10 1.04 1.25 45.56
N LEU A 11 0.63 0.43 44.59
CA LEU A 11 1.07 0.53 43.20
C LEU A 11 0.23 1.61 42.49
N ILE A 12 0.81 2.78 42.24
CA ILE A 12 0.17 3.84 41.44
C ILE A 12 0.39 3.50 39.96
N PHE A 13 -0.64 2.96 39.31
CA PHE A 13 -0.66 2.85 37.85
C PHE A 13 -0.94 4.24 37.26
N ALA A 14 0.10 4.92 36.78
CA ALA A 14 -0.05 6.12 35.97
C ALA A 14 -0.67 5.72 34.62
N THR A 15 -1.99 5.86 34.49
CA THR A 15 -2.66 5.73 33.20
C THR A 15 -2.39 6.99 32.40
N PHE A 16 -1.47 6.92 31.42
CA PHE A 16 -1.29 7.97 30.43
C PHE A 16 -2.55 8.03 29.54
N THR A 17 -3.48 8.93 29.87
CA THR A 17 -4.52 9.34 28.94
C THR A 17 -3.86 10.12 27.80
N HIS A 18 -3.62 9.45 26.68
CA HIS A 18 -3.29 10.13 25.44
C HIS A 18 -4.52 10.94 25.02
N ALA A 19 -4.42 12.27 25.09
CA ALA A 19 -5.41 13.13 24.46
C ALA A 19 -5.40 12.81 22.95
N GLN A 20 -6.52 12.32 22.44
CA GLN A 20 -6.67 12.02 21.01
C GLN A 20 -6.65 13.36 20.25
N GLU A 21 -5.50 13.74 19.72
CA GLU A 21 -5.38 14.94 18.92
C GLU A 21 -6.07 14.71 17.56
N ASN A 22 -7.00 15.59 17.23
CA ASN A 22 -7.74 15.53 15.96
C ASN A 22 -6.91 16.18 14.85
N TYR A 23 -5.91 15.44 14.35
CA TYR A 23 -5.21 15.83 13.12
C TYR A 23 -6.09 15.62 11.89
N ARG A 24 -5.98 16.53 10.92
CA ARG A 24 -6.67 16.42 9.63
C ARG A 24 -5.61 16.35 8.53
N VAL A 25 -5.61 15.24 7.79
CA VAL A 25 -4.71 15.07 6.64
C VAL A 25 -5.49 14.80 5.37
N GLY A 26 -5.06 15.42 4.27
CA GLY A 26 -5.47 15.08 2.92
C GLY A 26 -4.51 14.05 2.33
N ILE A 27 -5.02 13.01 1.68
CA ILE A 27 -4.21 11.98 1.04
C ILE A 27 -4.61 11.88 -0.42
N THR A 28 -3.64 11.95 -1.33
CA THR A 28 -3.84 11.65 -2.75
C THR A 28 -2.78 10.67 -3.23
N CYS A 29 -3.14 9.85 -4.22
CA CYS A 29 -2.26 8.84 -4.78
C CYS A 29 -2.26 8.95 -6.29
N GLN A 30 -1.07 8.91 -6.89
CA GLN A 30 -0.89 8.93 -8.34
C GLN A 30 -0.08 7.72 -8.76
N LYS A 31 -0.68 6.88 -9.61
CA LYS A 31 0.01 5.72 -10.19
C LYS A 31 1.13 6.19 -11.13
N LYS A 32 2.33 5.66 -10.94
CA LYS A 32 3.52 5.97 -11.74
C LYS A 32 4.08 4.72 -12.40
N ARG A 33 4.47 4.85 -13.67
CA ARG A 33 5.30 3.86 -14.36
C ARG A 33 6.75 4.29 -14.26
N LEU A 34 7.58 3.43 -13.70
CA LEU A 34 8.96 3.73 -13.35
C LEU A 34 9.92 3.23 -14.43
N GLU A 35 9.71 2.00 -14.91
CA GLU A 35 10.61 1.36 -15.86
C GLU A 35 9.81 0.48 -16.83
N VAL A 36 10.33 0.32 -18.05
CA VAL A 36 9.78 -0.58 -19.07
C VAL A 36 10.90 -1.30 -19.79
N GLU A 37 10.92 -2.62 -19.70
CA GLU A 37 11.80 -3.50 -20.45
C GLU A 37 10.99 -4.30 -21.48
N ARG A 38 11.54 -4.47 -22.68
CA ARG A 38 10.88 -5.20 -23.77
C ARG A 38 11.78 -6.30 -24.27
N ILE A 39 11.33 -7.54 -24.11
CA ILE A 39 12.06 -8.74 -24.50
C ILE A 39 11.31 -9.40 -25.66
N ARG A 40 12.00 -9.64 -26.77
CA ARG A 40 11.44 -10.31 -27.93
C ARG A 40 12.07 -11.68 -28.07
N GLY A 41 11.25 -12.73 -28.03
CA GLY A 41 11.65 -14.09 -28.38
C GLY A 41 10.99 -14.56 -29.67
N ASP A 42 11.39 -15.73 -30.14
CA ASP A 42 10.92 -16.32 -31.40
C ASP A 42 9.43 -16.67 -31.40
N THR A 43 8.90 -17.06 -30.25
CA THR A 43 7.50 -17.51 -30.10
C THR A 43 6.61 -16.48 -29.43
N LYS A 44 7.17 -15.61 -28.59
CA LYS A 44 6.43 -14.65 -27.77
C LYS A 44 7.23 -13.37 -27.55
N ARG A 45 6.50 -12.28 -27.35
CA ARG A 45 6.99 -11.01 -26.85
C ARG A 45 6.62 -10.87 -25.37
N LYS A 46 7.57 -10.43 -24.56
CA LYS A 46 7.39 -10.10 -23.15
C LYS A 46 7.69 -8.62 -22.94
N VAL A 47 6.85 -7.95 -22.15
CA VAL A 47 7.09 -6.58 -21.68
C VAL A 47 7.02 -6.64 -20.17
N GLU A 48 8.08 -6.19 -19.51
CA GLU A 48 8.15 -6.07 -18.06
C GLU A 48 8.08 -4.58 -17.71
N GLU A 49 7.15 -4.20 -16.85
CA GLU A 49 6.98 -2.82 -16.41
C GLU A 49 7.07 -2.75 -14.89
N LYS A 50 7.87 -1.81 -14.37
CA LYS A 50 7.85 -1.46 -12.96
C LYS A 50 6.86 -0.34 -12.71
N TRP A 51 5.97 -0.55 -11.76
CA TRP A 51 4.95 0.40 -11.37
C TRP A 51 4.98 0.68 -9.88
N GLY A 52 4.57 1.88 -9.49
CA GLY A 52 4.40 2.27 -8.10
C GLY A 52 3.37 3.40 -7.97
N TYR A 53 3.28 3.98 -6.78
CA TYR A 53 2.47 5.14 -6.50
C TYR A 53 3.31 6.24 -5.88
N ALA A 54 3.07 7.49 -6.30
CA ALA A 54 3.41 8.65 -5.51
C ALA A 54 2.24 8.98 -4.60
N ILE A 55 2.51 9.02 -3.30
CA ILE A 55 1.55 9.32 -2.23
C ILE A 55 1.86 10.73 -1.74
N THR A 56 0.89 11.63 -1.86
CA THR A 56 0.97 12.98 -1.33
C THR A 56 0.11 13.09 -0.07
N ILE A 57 0.71 13.56 1.02
CA ILE A 57 0.05 13.76 2.31
C ILE A 57 0.12 15.23 2.64
N ALA A 58 -1.03 15.88 2.77
CA ALA A 58 -1.15 17.29 3.13
C ALA A 58 -1.64 17.42 4.56
N ASN A 59 -0.89 18.12 5.42
CA ASN A 59 -1.37 18.50 6.74
C ASN A 59 -2.35 19.67 6.59
N GLN A 60 -3.61 19.43 6.91
CA GLN A 60 -4.69 20.42 6.87
C GLN A 60 -5.06 20.93 8.27
N SER A 61 -4.28 20.56 9.28
CA SER A 61 -4.44 21.03 10.65
C SER A 61 -3.56 22.26 10.91
N PHE A 62 -3.93 23.03 11.93
CA PHE A 62 -3.18 24.22 12.35
C PHE A 62 -1.89 23.89 13.12
N LYS A 63 -1.69 22.62 13.48
CA LYS A 63 -0.55 22.11 14.25
C LYS A 63 0.37 21.27 13.38
N ASP A 64 1.62 21.17 13.79
CA ASP A 64 2.55 20.18 13.24
C ASP A 64 2.11 18.78 13.70
N VAL A 65 2.31 17.79 12.84
CA VAL A 65 2.05 16.38 13.17
C VAL A 65 3.39 15.66 13.34
N PRO A 66 3.76 15.21 14.55
CA PRO A 66 4.99 14.46 14.77
C PRO A 66 4.84 13.00 14.33
N ASP A 67 5.97 12.33 14.16
CA ASP A 67 6.08 10.87 13.99
C ASP A 67 5.13 10.27 12.95
N VAL A 68 4.99 10.97 11.82
CA VAL A 68 4.12 10.55 10.74
C VAL A 68 4.71 9.35 10.01
N GLN A 69 3.87 8.34 9.81
CA GLN A 69 4.16 7.14 9.04
C GLN A 69 3.05 6.84 8.04
N VAL A 70 3.45 6.26 6.92
CA VAL A 70 2.54 5.93 5.81
C VAL A 70 2.62 4.44 5.55
N ASP A 71 1.55 3.73 5.86
CA ASP A 71 1.39 2.34 5.44
C ASP A 71 0.64 2.32 4.12
N TYR A 72 1.04 1.43 3.23
CA TYR A 72 0.37 1.25 1.95
C TYR A 72 0.26 -0.23 1.57
N ILE A 73 -0.76 -0.52 0.75
CA ILE A 73 -0.97 -1.82 0.10
C ILE A 73 -1.33 -1.55 -1.36
N ILE A 74 -0.59 -2.15 -2.29
CA ILE A 74 -0.88 -2.16 -3.72
C ILE A 74 -1.51 -3.51 -4.06
N PHE A 75 -2.67 -3.48 -4.71
CA PHE A 75 -3.40 -4.65 -5.18
C PHE A 75 -3.21 -4.82 -6.68
N TYR A 76 -2.92 -6.04 -7.11
CA TYR A 76 -2.72 -6.34 -8.52
C TYR A 76 -3.07 -7.79 -8.84
N LYS A 77 -3.44 -8.01 -10.10
CA LYS A 77 -3.76 -9.32 -10.67
C LYS A 77 -2.63 -9.75 -11.58
N THR A 78 -2.20 -10.99 -11.41
CA THR A 78 -1.24 -11.64 -12.32
C THR A 78 -1.96 -12.56 -13.28
N ALA A 79 -1.74 -12.37 -14.59
CA ALA A 79 -2.34 -13.18 -15.62
C ALA A 79 -1.51 -14.43 -15.90
N ILE A 80 -2.17 -15.57 -16.14
CA ILE A 80 -1.51 -16.84 -16.41
C ILE A 80 -1.58 -17.14 -17.92
N PRO A 81 -0.46 -17.08 -18.66
CA PRO A 81 -0.44 -17.40 -20.09
C PRO A 81 -0.90 -18.83 -20.37
N GLY A 82 -1.67 -19.04 -21.44
CA GLY A 82 -2.09 -20.39 -21.89
C GLY A 82 -3.31 -20.97 -21.17
N ARG A 83 -3.94 -20.25 -20.24
CA ARG A 83 -5.24 -20.62 -19.64
C ARG A 83 -6.41 -20.09 -20.46
N VAL A 84 -7.44 -20.91 -20.64
CA VAL A 84 -8.65 -20.63 -21.45
C VAL A 84 -9.57 -19.61 -20.76
N GLU A 85 -9.55 -19.57 -19.43
CA GLU A 85 -10.36 -18.67 -18.61
C GLU A 85 -9.56 -17.43 -18.15
N ASN A 86 -10.23 -16.39 -17.65
CA ASN A 86 -9.64 -15.21 -17.01
C ASN A 86 -8.93 -15.55 -15.68
N ALA A 87 -8.14 -16.62 -15.66
CA ALA A 87 -7.37 -17.08 -14.52
C ALA A 87 -6.36 -15.99 -14.17
N THR A 88 -6.72 -15.24 -13.14
CA THR A 88 -5.88 -14.22 -12.53
C THR A 88 -5.67 -14.61 -11.08
N ARG A 89 -4.44 -14.40 -10.59
CA ARG A 89 -4.15 -14.53 -9.16
C ARG A 89 -4.03 -13.13 -8.58
N ASP A 90 -4.89 -12.85 -7.60
CA ASP A 90 -4.78 -11.64 -6.78
C ASP A 90 -3.49 -11.68 -5.97
N LYS A 91 -2.78 -10.55 -5.97
CA LYS A 91 -1.56 -10.33 -5.21
C LYS A 91 -1.64 -8.98 -4.52
N ARG A 92 -0.90 -8.88 -3.42
CA ARG A 92 -0.71 -7.65 -2.65
C ARG A 92 0.78 -7.41 -2.43
N SER A 93 1.18 -6.15 -2.50
CA SER A 93 2.50 -5.67 -2.05
C SER A 93 2.28 -4.57 -1.03
N SER A 94 2.91 -4.66 0.13
CA SER A 94 2.72 -3.74 1.24
C SER A 94 4.04 -3.17 1.72
N GLY A 95 4.00 -1.96 2.26
CA GLY A 95 5.16 -1.38 2.91
C GLY A 95 4.80 -0.18 3.78
N THR A 96 5.82 0.34 4.45
CA THR A 96 5.72 1.51 5.32
C THR A 96 6.79 2.52 4.93
N LYS A 97 6.43 3.81 4.87
CA LYS A 97 7.36 4.91 4.64
C LYS A 97 7.34 5.88 5.82
N PRO A 98 8.51 6.17 6.44
CA PRO A 98 8.59 7.21 7.46
C PRO A 98 8.49 8.58 6.79
N VAL A 99 7.70 9.48 7.39
CA VAL A 99 7.60 10.90 7.02
C VAL A 99 8.26 11.77 8.09
N GLY A 100 8.14 11.38 9.36
CA GLY A 100 8.67 12.14 10.49
C GLY A 100 7.77 13.32 10.81
N LEU A 101 8.32 14.53 10.89
CA LEU A 101 7.55 15.73 11.20
C LEU A 101 6.85 16.29 9.94
N LEU A 102 5.52 16.34 9.96
CA LEU A 102 4.72 17.00 8.94
C LEU A 102 4.23 18.37 9.43
N LYS A 103 4.91 19.43 8.99
CA LYS A 103 4.60 20.80 9.39
C LYS A 103 3.18 21.23 9.00
N ASN A 104 2.60 22.13 9.77
CA ASN A 104 1.29 22.70 9.49
C ASN A 104 1.19 23.26 8.06
N ASN A 105 0.05 23.03 7.39
CA ASN A 105 -0.21 23.50 6.02
C ASN A 105 0.84 23.10 4.97
N THR A 106 1.65 22.07 5.21
CA THR A 106 2.62 21.56 4.24
C THR A 106 2.18 20.21 3.68
N SER A 107 2.77 19.84 2.54
CA SER A 107 2.62 18.52 1.95
C SER A 107 3.95 17.79 1.89
N PHE A 108 3.89 16.48 2.03
CA PHE A 108 4.99 15.57 1.83
C PHE A 108 4.63 14.56 0.74
N VAL A 109 5.61 14.20 -0.08
CA VAL A 109 5.44 13.20 -1.13
C VAL A 109 6.41 12.05 -0.88
N CYS A 110 5.88 10.83 -0.82
CA CYS A 110 6.68 9.61 -0.84
C CYS A 110 6.28 8.69 -1.98
N GLU A 111 7.21 7.81 -2.36
CA GLU A 111 6.96 6.79 -3.38
C GLU A 111 6.89 5.42 -2.71
N THR A 112 5.98 4.58 -3.20
CA THR A 112 5.90 3.17 -2.79
C THR A 112 7.07 2.39 -3.36
N ASP A 113 7.35 1.23 -2.78
CA ASP A 113 8.23 0.26 -3.42
C ASP A 113 7.60 -0.21 -4.74
N PRO A 114 8.42 -0.41 -5.79
CA PRO A 114 7.92 -0.79 -7.10
C PRO A 114 7.38 -2.23 -7.09
N ILE A 115 6.40 -2.48 -7.95
CA ILE A 115 5.94 -3.83 -8.31
C ILE A 115 6.23 -4.11 -9.77
N ASP A 116 6.58 -5.36 -10.07
CA ASP A 116 6.80 -5.82 -11.44
C ASP A 116 5.49 -6.35 -12.04
N LEU A 117 5.11 -5.82 -13.20
CA LEU A 117 4.00 -6.27 -14.00
C LEU A 117 4.49 -6.81 -15.32
N THR A 118 4.02 -7.99 -15.72
CA THR A 118 4.37 -8.60 -16.99
C THR A 118 3.19 -8.57 -17.97
N THR A 119 3.47 -8.21 -19.22
CA THR A 119 2.62 -8.49 -20.37
C THR A 119 3.31 -9.50 -21.27
N THR A 120 2.64 -10.62 -21.56
CA THR A 120 3.10 -11.64 -22.51
C THR A 120 2.14 -11.70 -23.69
N GLN A 121 2.68 -11.67 -24.91
CA GLN A 121 1.92 -11.75 -26.14
C GLN A 121 2.55 -12.78 -27.09
N LEU A 122 1.75 -13.65 -27.68
CA LEU A 122 2.19 -14.53 -28.76
C LEU A 122 2.52 -13.72 -30.03
N ASN A 123 3.56 -14.13 -30.76
CA ASN A 123 3.88 -13.54 -32.05
C ASN A 123 2.76 -13.82 -33.08
N ALA A 124 2.70 -13.04 -34.16
CA ALA A 124 1.70 -13.20 -35.22
C ALA A 124 1.66 -14.64 -35.75
N ASN A 125 0.47 -15.12 -36.13
CA ASN A 125 0.18 -16.48 -36.61
C ASN A 125 0.41 -17.59 -35.58
N ARG A 126 0.56 -17.26 -34.28
CA ARG A 126 0.59 -18.25 -33.20
C ARG A 126 -0.65 -18.12 -32.33
N TYR A 127 -1.21 -19.27 -31.96
CA TYR A 127 -2.34 -19.40 -31.05
C TYR A 127 -2.10 -20.58 -30.12
N TYR A 128 -2.74 -20.55 -28.95
CA TYR A 128 -2.75 -21.71 -28.07
C TYR A 128 -3.73 -22.74 -28.62
N VAL A 129 -3.32 -24.02 -28.69
CA VAL A 129 -4.20 -25.14 -29.08
C VAL A 129 -5.43 -25.22 -28.18
N THR A 130 -5.30 -24.79 -26.92
CA THR A 130 -6.38 -24.73 -25.92
C THR A 130 -7.42 -23.64 -26.19
N GLY A 131 -7.23 -22.75 -27.17
CA GLY A 131 -8.08 -21.58 -27.41
C GLY A 131 -7.86 -20.44 -26.42
N ALA A 132 -6.81 -20.50 -25.59
CA ALA A 132 -6.45 -19.45 -24.65
C ALA A 132 -6.11 -18.13 -25.36
N LYS A 133 -6.28 -17.01 -24.62
CA LYS A 133 -5.99 -15.67 -25.14
C LYS A 133 -4.51 -15.54 -25.53
N ALA A 134 -4.26 -14.96 -26.70
CA ALA A 134 -2.90 -14.71 -27.20
C ALA A 134 -2.12 -13.67 -26.37
N ILE A 135 -2.83 -12.87 -25.56
CA ILE A 135 -2.24 -11.85 -24.68
C ILE A 135 -2.64 -12.16 -23.23
N ALA A 136 -1.66 -12.18 -22.34
CA ALA A 136 -1.81 -12.22 -20.90
C ALA A 136 -1.13 -10.98 -20.31
N LYS A 137 -1.86 -10.21 -19.49
CA LYS A 137 -1.38 -8.93 -18.93
C LYS A 137 -1.70 -8.84 -17.46
N ASP A 138 -0.67 -8.54 -16.66
CA ASP A 138 -0.83 -8.19 -15.26
C ASP A 138 -1.43 -6.78 -15.13
N VAL A 139 -2.25 -6.58 -14.09
CA VAL A 139 -3.04 -5.35 -13.93
C VAL A 139 -3.04 -4.91 -12.47
N ILE A 140 -2.69 -3.65 -12.21
CA ILE A 140 -2.96 -3.01 -10.90
C ILE A 140 -4.46 -2.78 -10.76
N THR A 141 -5.02 -3.26 -9.66
CA THR A 141 -6.45 -3.16 -9.36
C THR A 141 -6.75 -2.09 -8.33
N GLY A 142 -5.75 -1.64 -7.55
CA GLY A 142 -5.93 -0.50 -6.66
C GLY A 142 -4.82 -0.31 -5.65
N VAL A 143 -5.01 0.68 -4.78
CA VAL A 143 -4.11 1.04 -3.69
C VAL A 143 -4.93 1.39 -2.43
N LYS A 144 -4.39 1.04 -1.27
CA LYS A 144 -4.89 1.46 0.04
C LYS A 144 -3.76 2.11 0.81
N VAL A 145 -4.02 3.26 1.42
CA VAL A 145 -3.03 4.04 2.17
C VAL A 145 -3.61 4.43 3.52
N ARG A 146 -2.79 4.34 4.56
CA ARG A 146 -3.11 4.75 5.93
C ARG A 146 -1.97 5.61 6.45
N VAL A 147 -2.32 6.77 6.97
CA VAL A 147 -1.38 7.68 7.62
C VAL A 147 -1.59 7.60 9.12
N LYS A 148 -0.49 7.40 9.84
CA LYS A 148 -0.45 7.34 11.31
C LYS A 148 0.44 8.44 11.87
N SER A 149 0.18 8.84 13.10
CA SER A 149 1.10 9.58 13.97
C SER A 149 1.24 8.78 15.27
N GLY A 150 2.42 8.23 15.52
CA GLY A 150 2.59 7.16 16.50
C GLY A 150 1.66 5.97 16.20
N ASP A 151 0.84 5.58 17.18
CA ASP A 151 -0.14 4.49 17.04
C ASP A 151 -1.52 4.96 16.53
N GLN A 152 -1.74 6.28 16.40
CA GLN A 152 -3.02 6.83 16.00
C GLN A 152 -3.14 6.89 14.48
N VAL A 153 -4.20 6.32 13.93
CA VAL A 153 -4.59 6.53 12.52
C VAL A 153 -5.22 7.92 12.37
N ILE A 154 -4.61 8.75 11.54
CA ILE A 154 -5.03 10.15 11.31
C ILE A 154 -5.63 10.36 9.91
N GLY A 155 -5.49 9.39 9.01
CA GLY A 155 -6.14 9.43 7.70
C GLY A 155 -6.05 8.12 6.94
N GLU A 156 -7.05 7.85 6.10
CA GLU A 156 -7.07 6.70 5.20
C GLU A 156 -7.58 7.05 3.81
N PHE A 157 -6.97 6.44 2.81
CA PHE A 157 -7.30 6.57 1.40
C PHE A 157 -7.37 5.19 0.75
N ALA A 158 -8.28 5.01 -0.20
CA ALA A 158 -8.22 3.86 -1.09
C ALA A 158 -8.81 4.23 -2.45
N ASP A 159 -8.22 3.64 -3.48
CA ASP A 159 -8.67 3.73 -4.86
C ASP A 159 -8.58 2.34 -5.50
N PRO A 160 -9.71 1.70 -5.88
CA PRO A 160 -11.08 2.21 -5.76
C PRO A 160 -11.57 2.29 -4.30
N PRO A 161 -12.58 3.12 -4.00
CA PRO A 161 -13.04 3.36 -2.62
C PRO A 161 -13.60 2.11 -1.93
N GLY A 162 -14.08 1.11 -2.70
CA GLY A 162 -14.56 -0.17 -2.16
C GLY A 162 -13.51 -0.97 -1.39
N LEU A 163 -12.21 -0.73 -1.63
CA LEU A 163 -11.11 -1.40 -0.92
C LEU A 163 -10.99 -1.00 0.55
N LYS A 164 -11.58 0.12 0.97
CA LYS A 164 -11.53 0.56 2.38
C LYS A 164 -12.17 -0.47 3.31
N SER A 165 -13.33 -0.99 2.91
CA SER A 165 -14.20 -1.80 3.76
C SER A 165 -13.96 -3.30 3.64
N SER A 166 -13.52 -3.78 2.47
CA SER A 166 -13.43 -5.22 2.20
C SER A 166 -12.14 -5.85 2.71
N GLU A 167 -11.04 -5.09 2.80
CA GLU A 167 -9.72 -5.66 3.06
C GLU A 167 -9.08 -5.27 4.38
N LYS A 168 -8.60 -6.28 5.10
CA LYS A 168 -7.85 -6.12 6.35
C LYS A 168 -6.40 -5.73 6.05
N TRP A 169 -5.82 -4.94 6.95
CA TRP A 169 -4.42 -4.50 6.87
C TRP A 169 -3.40 -5.59 7.28
N ASN A 170 -3.88 -6.75 7.73
CA ASN A 170 -3.07 -7.88 8.20
C ASN A 170 -2.89 -8.94 7.11
#